data_AF-A0A6B4NRN5-F1
#
_entry.id   AF-A0A6B4NRN5-F1
#
_cell.length_a   1.000
_cell.length_b   1.000
_cell.length_c   1.000
_cell.angle_alpha   90.00
_cell.angle_beta   90.00
_cell.angle_gamma   90.00
#
_symmetry.space_group_name_H-M   'P 1'
#
loop_
_entity.id
_entity.type
_entity.pdbx_description
1 polymer ?
#
loop_
_entity_poly.entity_id
_entity_poly.type
_entity_poly.pdbx_seq_one_letter_code
_entity_poly.pdbx_strand_id
1 'polypeptide(L)'
;MTFLPLIIFICILALAMWISRNNYKNRKYELINNLKDFNKYIEDYYHSMEEDKKEKFISLLNTNWKENLVSILEHKFYYANNVWSIQQQIAKQEELFSELKKFNEDITNL
;
A
#
# COMPACT_ATOMS: atom_id res chain seq x y z
N MET A 1 1.35 -50.95 -18.76
CA MET A 1 1.63 -50.18 -17.53
C MET A 1 0.87 -48.87 -17.59
N THR A 2 0.13 -48.57 -16.52
CA THR A 2 -0.90 -47.52 -16.44
C THR A 2 -0.26 -46.14 -16.27
N PHE A 3 0.00 -45.44 -17.39
CA PHE A 3 0.42 -44.03 -17.39
C PHE A 3 -0.75 -43.05 -17.21
N LEU A 4 -1.99 -43.52 -17.40
CA LEU A 4 -3.20 -42.71 -17.26
C LEU A 4 -3.33 -42.03 -15.88
N PRO A 5 -3.10 -42.71 -14.74
CA PRO A 5 -3.12 -42.05 -13.43
C PRO A 5 -2.05 -40.96 -13.28
N LEU A 6 -0.86 -41.16 -13.85
CA LEU A 6 0.23 -40.18 -13.81
C LEU A 6 -0.11 -38.93 -14.63
N ILE A 7 -0.69 -39.12 -15.83
CA ILE A 7 -1.13 -38.02 -16.69
C ILE A 7 -2.23 -37.20 -15.99
N ILE A 8 -3.23 -37.87 -15.40
CA ILE A 8 -4.31 -37.21 -14.66
C ILE A 8 -3.73 -36.40 -13.49
N PHE A 9 -2.79 -36.97 -12.73
CA PHE A 9 -2.15 -36.28 -11.62
C PHE A 9 -1.40 -35.01 -12.07
N ILE A 10 -0.64 -35.08 -13.17
CA ILE A 10 0.05 -33.93 -13.74
C ILE A 10 -0.94 -32.84 -14.19
N CYS A 11 -2.06 -33.23 -14.80
CA CYS A 11 -3.12 -32.29 -15.20
C CYS A 11 -3.74 -31.58 -13.99
N ILE A 12 -3.99 -32.29 -12.88
CA ILE A 12 -4.52 -31.69 -11.65
C ILE A 12 -3.52 -30.68 -11.07
N LEU A 13 -2.23 -31.02 -11.02
CA LEU A 13 -1.20 -30.09 -10.54
C LEU A 13 -1.09 -28.85 -11.44
N ALA A 14 -1.15 -29.01 -12.75
CA ALA A 14 -1.12 -27.89 -13.69
C ALA A 14 -2.30 -26.93 -13.47
N LEU A 15 -3.52 -27.47 -13.28
CA LEU A 15 -4.70 -26.68 -12.98
C LEU A 15 -4.58 -25.96 -11.62
N ALA A 16 -4.13 -26.66 -10.58
CA ALA A 16 -3.93 -26.07 -9.26
C ALA A 16 -2.90 -24.92 -9.28
N MET A 17 -1.79 -25.09 -10.00
CA MET A 17 -0.78 -24.04 -10.19
C MET A 17 -1.35 -22.84 -10.96
N TRP A 18 -2.19 -23.08 -11.97
CA TRP A 18 -2.82 -22.02 -12.75
C TRP A 18 -3.81 -21.19 -11.90
N ILE A 19 -4.67 -21.86 -11.13
CA ILE A 19 -5.62 -21.20 -10.21
C ILE A 19 -4.85 -20.40 -9.14
N SER A 20 -3.83 -21.00 -8.52
CA SER A 20 -2.99 -20.33 -7.52
C SER A 20 -2.33 -19.07 -8.07
N ARG A 21 -1.75 -19.15 -9.27
CA ARG A 21 -1.13 -18.00 -9.95
C ARG A 21 -2.15 -16.91 -10.25
N ASN A 22 -3.37 -17.27 -10.66
CA ASN A 22 -4.42 -16.30 -10.95
C ASN A 22 -4.89 -15.59 -9.66
N ASN A 23 -5.10 -16.34 -8.59
CA ASN A 23 -5.47 -15.78 -7.28
C ASN A 23 -4.39 -14.84 -6.74
N TYR A 24 -3.11 -15.20 -6.87
CA TYR A 24 -2.00 -14.33 -6.47
C TYR A 24 -1.98 -13.02 -7.27
N LYS A 25 -2.21 -13.08 -8.59
CA LYS A 25 -2.31 -11.88 -9.43
C LYS A 25 -3.49 -11.00 -8.99
N ASN A 26 -4.67 -11.59 -8.79
CA ASN A 26 -5.86 -10.84 -8.36
C ASN A 26 -5.63 -10.14 -7.02
N ARG A 27 -5.08 -10.87 -6.03
CA ARG A 27 -4.75 -10.31 -4.72
C ARG A 27 -3.75 -9.17 -4.82
N LYS A 28 -2.75 -9.29 -5.70
CA LYS A 28 -1.81 -8.21 -5.96
C LYS A 28 -2.51 -6.95 -6.48
N TYR A 29 -3.39 -7.09 -7.47
CA TYR A 29 -4.10 -5.93 -8.03
C TYR A 29 -5.03 -5.27 -7.02
N GLU A 30 -5.74 -6.06 -6.23
CA GLU A 30 -6.58 -5.58 -5.13
C GLU A 30 -5.76 -4.76 -4.13
N LEU A 31 -4.62 -5.28 -3.66
CA LEU A 31 -3.77 -4.58 -2.71
C LEU A 31 -3.15 -3.29 -3.29
N ILE A 32 -2.77 -3.29 -4.57
CA ILE A 32 -2.28 -2.06 -5.23
C ILE A 32 -3.38 -1.02 -5.29
N ASN A 33 -4.61 -1.41 -5.64
CA ASN A 33 -5.73 -0.47 -5.70
C ASN A 33 -6.06 0.10 -4.32
N ASN A 34 -6.14 -0.77 -3.30
CA ASN A 34 -6.35 -0.32 -1.92
C ASN A 34 -5.25 0.65 -1.47
N LEU A 35 -3.98 0.38 -1.80
CA LEU A 35 -2.87 1.27 -1.49
C LEU A 35 -2.96 2.61 -2.23
N LYS A 36 -3.41 2.63 -3.49
CA LYS A 36 -3.67 3.87 -4.24
C LYS A 36 -4.77 4.69 -3.59
N ASP A 37 -5.88 4.05 -3.25
CA ASP A 37 -7.02 4.71 -2.60
C ASP A 37 -6.62 5.27 -1.23
N PHE A 38 -5.79 4.53 -0.50
CA PHE A 38 -5.29 4.97 0.80
C PHE A 38 -4.27 6.12 0.69
N ASN A 39 -3.37 6.08 -0.29
CA ASN A 39 -2.48 7.20 -0.59
C ASN A 39 -3.27 8.47 -0.92
N LYS A 40 -4.33 8.35 -1.74
CA LYS A 40 -5.23 9.46 -2.04
C LYS A 40 -5.92 9.98 -0.77
N TYR A 41 -6.35 9.09 0.12
CA TYR A 41 -6.94 9.49 1.40
C TYR A 41 -5.96 10.27 2.29
N ILE A 42 -4.67 9.87 2.33
CA ILE A 42 -3.61 10.62 3.03
C ILE A 42 -3.43 12.01 2.43
N GLU A 43 -3.37 12.10 1.10
CA GLU A 43 -3.26 13.37 0.36
C GLU A 43 -4.44 14.29 0.66
N ASP A 44 -5.67 13.79 0.52
CA ASP A 44 -6.90 14.54 0.78
C ASP A 44 -6.93 15.05 2.23
N TYR A 45 -6.55 14.20 3.20
CA TYR A 45 -6.48 14.60 4.61
C TYR A 45 -5.41 15.66 4.85
N TYR A 46 -4.20 15.49 4.30
CA TYR A 46 -3.13 16.47 4.40
C TYR A 46 -3.56 17.83 3.83
N HIS A 47 -4.22 17.86 2.68
CA HIS A 47 -4.72 19.09 2.06
C HIS A 47 -5.87 19.74 2.84
N SER A 48 -6.63 18.97 3.61
CA SER A 48 -7.69 19.50 4.48
C SER A 48 -7.18 20.25 5.72
N MET A 49 -5.90 20.08 6.07
CA MET A 49 -5.28 20.77 7.22
C MET A 49 -5.05 22.26 6.94
N GLU A 50 -4.85 23.04 8.00
CA GLU A 50 -4.38 24.43 7.89
C GLU A 50 -2.94 24.47 7.35
N GLU A 51 -2.58 25.53 6.62
CA GLU A 51 -1.31 25.61 5.89
C GLU A 51 -0.09 25.65 6.83
N ASP A 52 -0.21 26.32 7.97
CA ASP A 52 0.82 26.34 9.02
C ASP A 52 1.05 24.94 9.63
N LYS A 53 -0.02 24.15 9.80
CA LYS A 53 0.07 22.75 10.26
C LYS A 53 0.75 21.86 9.23
N LYS A 54 0.46 22.05 7.94
CA LYS A 54 1.11 21.32 6.85
C LYS A 54 2.62 21.53 6.85
N GLU A 55 3.06 22.78 6.85
CA GLU A 55 4.48 23.14 6.88
C GLU A 55 5.17 22.59 8.12
N LYS A 56 4.53 22.76 9.29
CA LYS A 56 5.08 22.28 10.57
C LYS A 56 5.19 20.75 10.59
N PHE A 57 4.18 20.02 10.13
CA PHE A 57 4.23 18.55 10.05
C PHE A 57 5.40 18.10 9.18
N ILE A 58 5.53 18.62 7.95
CA ILE A 58 6.64 18.28 7.04
C ILE A 58 8.00 18.56 7.68
N SER A 59 8.15 19.68 8.42
CA SER A 59 9.41 20.03 9.06
C SER A 59 9.84 19.08 10.17
N LEU A 60 8.88 18.38 10.80
CA LEU A 60 9.12 17.44 11.90
C LEU A 60 9.41 16.01 11.40
N LEU A 61 9.07 15.69 10.15
CA LEU A 61 9.37 14.40 9.56
C LEU A 61 10.88 14.22 9.32
N ASN A 62 11.39 13.04 9.63
CA ASN A 62 12.72 12.66 9.14
C ASN A 62 12.70 12.44 7.61
N THR A 63 13.89 12.39 7.00
CA THR A 63 14.07 12.32 5.54
C THR A 63 13.25 11.22 4.88
N ASN A 64 13.25 10.01 5.43
CA ASN A 64 12.54 8.87 4.83
C ASN A 64 11.02 9.05 4.83
N TRP A 65 10.46 9.53 5.96
CA TRP A 65 9.02 9.80 6.05
C TRP A 65 8.61 10.99 5.18
N LYS A 66 9.46 12.01 5.11
CA LYS A 66 9.25 13.17 4.25
C LYS A 66 9.24 12.77 2.77
N GLU A 67 10.22 12.00 2.31
CA GLU A 67 10.28 11.49 0.94
C GLU A 67 9.06 10.63 0.61
N ASN A 68 8.63 9.78 1.55
CA ASN A 68 7.43 8.98 1.40
C ASN A 68 6.17 9.85 1.21
N LEU A 69 5.92 10.81 2.11
CA LEU A 69 4.79 11.72 1.99
C LEU A 69 4.85 12.56 0.70
N VAL A 70 6.01 13.15 0.39
CA VAL A 70 6.19 13.94 -0.84
C VAL A 70 5.91 13.09 -2.08
N SER A 71 6.32 11.83 -2.11
CA SER A 71 6.04 10.96 -3.25
C SER A 71 4.55 10.68 -3.44
N ILE A 72 3.74 10.71 -2.37
CA ILE A 72 2.28 10.65 -2.44
C ILE A 72 1.75 11.95 -3.05
N LEU A 73 2.10 13.10 -2.46
CA LEU A 73 1.62 14.42 -2.88
C LEU A 73 2.01 14.76 -4.34
N GLU A 74 3.21 14.37 -4.77
CA GLU A 74 3.67 14.59 -6.14
C GLU A 74 3.15 13.52 -7.13
N HIS A 75 2.32 12.58 -6.69
CA HIS A 75 1.81 11.48 -7.52
C HIS A 75 2.92 10.61 -8.13
N LYS A 76 4.07 10.50 -7.44
CA LYS A 76 5.26 9.75 -7.87
C LYS A 76 5.51 8.49 -7.04
N PHE A 77 4.58 8.12 -6.16
CA PHE A 77 4.71 6.96 -5.29
C PHE A 77 4.96 5.67 -6.10
N TYR A 78 6.04 4.95 -5.77
CA TYR A 78 6.38 3.69 -6.42
C TYR A 78 5.61 2.53 -5.79
N TYR A 79 4.73 1.89 -6.56
CA TYR A 79 3.96 0.73 -6.11
C TYR A 79 4.74 -0.57 -6.35
N ALA A 80 4.95 -1.36 -5.29
CA ALA A 80 5.67 -2.62 -5.39
C ALA A 80 4.92 -3.67 -6.24
N ASN A 81 5.68 -4.62 -6.79
CA ASN A 81 5.18 -5.65 -7.71
C ASN A 81 4.83 -7.00 -7.02
N ASN A 82 5.05 -7.15 -5.73
CA ASN A 82 4.74 -8.41 -5.04
C ASN A 82 3.88 -8.13 -3.80
N VAL A 83 3.04 -9.10 -3.45
CA VAL A 83 2.05 -8.99 -2.37
C VAL A 83 2.68 -8.55 -1.05
N TRP A 84 3.80 -9.17 -0.68
CA TRP A 84 4.44 -8.89 0.61
C TRP A 84 4.96 -7.46 0.68
N SER A 85 5.67 -6.99 -0.35
CA SER A 85 6.16 -5.61 -0.39
C SER A 85 5.02 -4.59 -0.44
N ILE A 86 3.89 -4.89 -1.11
CA ILE A 86 2.72 -4.00 -1.10
C ILE A 86 2.12 -3.92 0.31
N GLN A 87 2.02 -5.05 1.03
CA GLN A 87 1.55 -5.05 2.42
C GLN A 87 2.45 -4.23 3.35
N GLN A 88 3.77 -4.30 3.16
CA GLN A 88 4.71 -3.44 3.90
C GLN A 88 4.52 -1.95 3.56
N GLN A 89 4.24 -1.63 2.29
CA GLN A 89 3.92 -0.26 1.90
C GLN A 89 2.63 0.21 2.58
N ILE A 90 1.57 -0.60 2.59
CA ILE A 90 0.32 -0.30 3.30
C ILE A 90 0.60 -0.01 4.78
N ALA A 91 1.32 -0.88 5.49
CA ALA A 91 1.63 -0.68 6.90
C ALA A 91 2.40 0.63 7.16
N LYS A 92 3.36 0.97 6.30
CA LYS A 92 4.08 2.25 6.38
C LYS A 92 3.15 3.45 6.17
N GLN A 93 2.20 3.35 5.25
CA GLN A 93 1.23 4.42 5.05
C GLN A 93 0.25 4.54 6.21
N GLU A 94 -0.11 3.43 6.85
CA GLU A 94 -0.99 3.46 8.03
C GLU A 94 -0.32 4.19 9.19
N GLU A 95 0.97 3.94 9.39
CA GLU A 95 1.78 4.64 10.37
C GLU A 95 1.97 6.14 10.00
N LEU A 96 2.20 6.46 8.71
CA LEU A 96 2.26 7.88 8.25
C LEU A 96 0.97 8.61 8.58
N PHE A 97 -0.15 7.97 8.23
CA PHE A 97 -1.47 8.55 8.42
C PHE A 97 -1.82 8.69 9.90
N SER A 98 -1.46 7.72 10.73
CA SER A 98 -1.62 7.79 12.18
C SER A 98 -0.90 9.02 12.75
N GLU A 99 0.36 9.24 12.38
CA GLU A 99 1.13 10.40 12.87
C GLU A 99 0.59 11.72 12.32
N LEU A 100 0.19 11.77 11.05
CA LEU A 100 -0.47 12.92 10.45
C LEU A 100 -1.77 13.29 11.17
N LYS A 101 -2.59 12.28 11.47
CA LYS A 101 -3.87 12.45 12.16
C LYS A 101 -3.67 12.98 13.58
N LYS A 102 -2.81 12.32 14.36
CA LYS A 102 -2.46 12.76 15.73
C LYS A 102 -1.98 14.21 15.73
N PHE A 103 -1.07 14.56 14.82
CA PHE A 103 -0.56 15.92 14.74
C PHE A 103 -1.66 16.96 14.46
N ASN A 104 -2.59 16.66 13.55
CA ASN A 104 -3.68 17.58 13.24
C ASN A 104 -4.68 17.75 14.40
N GLU A 105 -5.01 16.64 15.08
CA GLU A 105 -6.01 16.60 16.16
C GLU A 105 -5.45 17.09 17.52
N ASP A 106 -4.18 16.85 17.82
CA ASP A 106 -3.56 17.30 19.07
C ASP A 106 -3.37 18.82 19.10
N ILE A 107 -3.14 19.47 17.94
CA ILE A 107 -3.01 20.93 17.86
C ILE A 107 -4.37 21.63 17.95
N THR A 108 -5.47 20.97 17.59
CA THR A 108 -6.83 21.55 17.78
C THR A 108 -7.29 21.61 19.24
N ASN A 109 -6.56 21.00 20.18
CA ASN A 109 -6.88 20.98 21.61
C ASN A 109 -5.98 21.90 22.47
N LEU A 110 -5.20 22.79 21.85
CA LEU A 110 -4.41 23.86 22.49
C LEU A 110 -5.02 25.23 22.18
#